data_AF-A0A951KZI4-F1
#
_entry.id   AF-A0A951KZI4-F1
#
_cell.length_a   1.000
_cell.length_b   1.000
_cell.length_c   1.000
_cell.angle_alpha   90.00
_cell.angle_beta   90.00
_cell.angle_gamma   90.00
#
_symmetry.space_group_name_H-M   'P 1'
#
loop_
_entity.id
_entity.type
_entity.pdbx_description
1 polymer ?
#
loop_
_entity_poly.entity_id
_entity_poly.type
_entity_poly.pdbx_seq_one_letter_code
_entity_poly.pdbx_strand_id
1 'polypeptide(L)' 'MPAGRHPSPPATADGLADIVLPDHECHDVRLGDLWSDRPAALVWLRHYG' A
#
# COMPACT_ATOMS: atom_id res chain seq x y z
N MET A 1 -29.61 1.55 -2.88
CA MET A 1 -28.39 1.19 -3.63
C MET A 1 -27.76 -0.01 -2.95
N PRO A 2 -27.64 -1.19 -3.59
CA PRO A 2 -26.93 -2.30 -2.97
C PRO A 2 -25.47 -1.88 -2.77
N ALA A 3 -24.91 -2.14 -1.59
CA ALA A 3 -23.51 -1.82 -1.30
C ALA A 3 -22.61 -2.53 -2.34
N GLY A 4 -21.87 -1.74 -3.11
CA GLY A 4 -20.92 -2.26 -4.10
C GLY A 4 -19.92 -3.21 -3.42
N ARG A 5 -19.57 -4.30 -4.10
CA ARG A 5 -18.58 -5.27 -3.63
C ARG A 5 -17.30 -4.53 -3.26
N HIS A 6 -17.00 -4.41 -1.97
CA HIS A 6 -15.69 -3.94 -1.53
C HIS A 6 -14.65 -4.96 -1.99
N PRO A 7 -13.51 -4.52 -2.55
CA PRO A 7 -12.40 -5.43 -2.81
C PRO A 7 -11.97 -6.04 -1.47
N SER A 8 -11.80 -7.36 -1.45
CA SER A 8 -11.23 -8.02 -0.28
C SER A 8 -9.78 -7.54 -0.11
N PRO A 9 -9.37 -7.08 1.08
CA PRO A 9 -7.99 -6.72 1.30
C PRO A 9 -7.10 -7.97 1.17
N PRO A 10 -5.83 -7.81 0.77
CA PRO A 10 -4.89 -8.91 0.76
C PRO A 10 -4.71 -9.48 2.18
N ALA A 11 -4.62 -10.80 2.27
CA ALA A 11 -4.44 -11.50 3.54
C ALA A 11 -3.00 -11.41 4.08
N THR A 12 -2.02 -11.16 3.20
CA THR A 12 -0.60 -11.05 3.53
C THR A 12 0.04 -9.83 2.85
N ALA A 13 1.21 -9.43 3.34
CA ALA A 13 1.98 -8.31 2.79
C ALA A 13 2.40 -8.55 1.32
N ASP A 14 2.53 -9.80 0.87
CA ASP A 14 2.89 -10.13 -0.51
C ASP A 14 1.90 -9.57 -1.52
N GLY A 15 0.61 -9.50 -1.16
CA GLY A 15 -0.42 -8.90 -2.01
C GLY A 15 -0.26 -7.38 -2.21
N LEU A 16 0.64 -6.73 -1.47
CA LEU A 16 0.98 -5.32 -1.61
C LEU A 16 2.34 -5.09 -2.29
N ALA A 17 3.15 -6.13 -2.47
CA ALA A 17 4.57 -6.00 -2.84
C ALA A 17 4.76 -5.36 -4.22
N ASP A 18 3.90 -5.66 -5.18
CA ASP A 18 4.00 -5.18 -6.57
C ASP A 18 3.41 -3.78 -6.79
N ILE A 19 2.81 -3.18 -5.76
CA ILE A 19 2.23 -1.83 -5.87
C ILE A 19 3.36 -0.81 -5.94
N VAL A 20 3.28 0.09 -6.92
CA VAL A 20 4.19 1.23 -7.08
C VAL A 20 3.45 2.51 -6.76
N LEU A 21 4.01 3.33 -5.86
CA LEU A 21 3.49 4.64 -5.48
C LEU A 21 4.59 5.69 -5.58
N PRO A 22 4.27 6.93 -5.99
CA PRO A 22 5.21 8.03 -5.90
C PRO A 22 5.44 8.40 -4.43
N ASP A 23 6.70 8.67 -4.07
CA ASP A 23 7.03 9.30 -2.81
C ASP A 23 6.82 10.84 -2.84
N HIS A 24 7.19 11.51 -1.76
CA HIS A 24 7.08 12.97 -1.62
C HIS A 24 8.00 13.77 -2.55
N GLU A 25 8.99 13.12 -3.17
CA GLU A 25 9.90 13.70 -4.16
C GLU A 25 9.49 13.31 -5.60
N CYS A 26 8.34 12.63 -5.76
CA CYS A 26 7.85 12.06 -7.02
C CYS A 26 8.71 10.92 -7.59
N HIS A 27 9.49 10.23 -6.75
CA HIS A 27 10.16 8.99 -7.17
C HIS A 27 9.21 7.80 -7.07
N ASP A 28 9.23 6.95 -8.10
CA ASP A 28 8.47 5.69 -8.10
C ASP A 28 9.07 4.72 -7.08
N VAL A 29 8.27 4.33 -6.09
CA VAL A 29 8.65 3.36 -5.05
C VAL A 29 7.75 2.14 -5.13
N ARG A 30 8.35 0.97 -5.34
CA ARG A 30 7.65 -0.32 -5.20
C ARG A 30 7.59 -0.70 -3.73
N LEU A 31 6.38 -0.95 -3.21
CA LEU A 31 6.17 -1.17 -1.78
C LEU A 31 6.99 -2.35 -1.25
N GLY A 32 7.07 -3.46 -2.00
CA GLY A 32 7.83 -4.65 -1.60
C GLY A 32 9.30 -4.38 -1.28
N ASP A 33 9.89 -3.36 -1.90
CA ASP A 33 11.29 -3.02 -1.68
C ASP A 33 11.51 -2.44 -0.28
N LEU A 34 10.49 -1.83 0.33
CA LEU A 34 10.55 -1.22 1.67
C LEU A 34 10.80 -2.23 2.79
N TRP A 35 10.39 -3.49 2.61
CA TRP A 35 10.61 -4.55 3.59
C TRP A 35 11.45 -5.73 3.07
N SER A 36 12.11 -5.56 1.94
CA SER A 36 12.92 -6.62 1.31
C SER A 36 14.14 -7.01 2.16
N ASP A 37 14.73 -6.04 2.86
CA ASP A 37 15.94 -6.22 3.68
C ASP A 37 15.63 -6.26 5.19
N ARG A 38 14.59 -5.55 5.63
CA ARG A 38 14.26 -5.36 7.05
C ARG A 38 12.76 -5.10 7.24
N PRO A 39 12.16 -5.46 8.39
CA PRO A 39 10.74 -5.22 8.61
C PRO A 39 10.35 -3.75 8.46
N ALA A 40 9.18 -3.50 7.87
CA ALA A 40 8.59 -2.17 7.73
C ALA A 40 7.14 -2.15 8.19
N ALA A 41 6.67 -0.98 8.65
CA ALA A 41 5.26 -0.74 8.98
C ALA A 41 4.66 0.21 7.94
N LEU A 42 3.65 -0.26 7.21
CA LEU A 42 2.84 0.58 6.32
C LEU A 42 1.67 1.17 7.10
N VAL A 43 1.51 2.49 7.07
CA VAL A 43 0.44 3.21 7.78
C VAL A 43 -0.34 4.04 6.77
N TRP A 44 -1.63 3.72 6.59
CA TRP A 44 -2.54 4.52 5.77
C TRP A 44 -3.18 5.61 6.61
N LEU A 45 -2.82 6.85 6.35
CA LEU A 45 -3.43 8.02 6.97
C LEU A 45 -4.49 8.58 6.04
N ARG A 46 -5.72 8.73 6.56
CA ARG A 46 -6.75 9.50 5.85
C ARG A 46 -6.66 10.95 6.30
N HIS A 47 -6.22 11.81 5.39
CA HIS A 47 -6.25 13.26 5.62
C HIS A 47 -7.67 13.76 5.43
N TYR A 48 -8.23 14.42 6.45
CA TYR A 48 -9.48 15.16 6.36
C TYR A 48 -9.12 16.65 6.36
N GLY A 49 -9.33 17.30 5.22
CA GLY A 49 -9.34 18.76 5.09
C GLY A 49 -10.77 19.26 5.06
#